data_AF-A0A8S4GCQ2-F1
#
_entry.id   AF-A0A8S4GCQ2-F1
#
_cell.length_a   1.000
_cell.length_b   1.000
_cell.length_c   1.000
_cell.angle_alpha   90.00
_cell.angle_beta   90.00
_cell.angle_gamma   90.00
#
_symmetry.space_group_name_H-M   'P 1'
#
loop_
_entity.id
_entity.type
_entity.pdbx_description
1 polymer ?
#
loop_
_entity_poly.entity_id
_entity_poly.type
_entity_poly.pdbx_seq_one_letter_code
_entity_poly.pdbx_strand_id
1 'polypeptide(L)'
;MYFDEIAKVQVIHDEWIVLVYYNLTNYWQTTEKVQRFVDHLSKQCGRLGVGYCSQVTDHLQHEIKMISENNMMLLTDHSSRKKRGYINGVGSLARTLFGVLDQNFADKYAEDIQKLQMNDDYQVELMRNQTLIIEAENSLIKSHEKFINSQFQTINKYINETESDFSKIENRLLQLAVMNELNAESLTANLLIADLKQQQEMLTNALTDVLRGHLDMRLFTPSQLIDQLSHISSTLQKRLSFPVKDLRKDINNLYKLIYVKARITNYMLFELHIPLISDDEYVLYRTIPVPMKIGQSQLTIRRSMDYIATNFVKTLT
;
A
#
# COMPACT_ATOMS: atom_id res chain seq x y z
N MET A 1 -40.44 -3.56 28.73
CA MET A 1 -39.10 -3.12 28.28
C MET A 1 -39.15 -1.62 28.04
N TYR A 2 -38.08 -0.91 28.34
CA TYR A 2 -37.91 0.51 28.01
C TYR A 2 -36.89 0.65 26.88
N PHE A 3 -37.11 1.60 25.98
CA PHE A 3 -36.25 1.85 24.82
C PHE A 3 -35.70 3.27 24.94
N ASP A 4 -34.42 3.37 25.25
CA ASP A 4 -33.74 4.65 25.45
C ASP A 4 -33.09 5.09 24.14
N GLU A 5 -33.51 6.22 23.58
CA GLU A 5 -32.93 6.72 22.33
C GLU A 5 -31.48 7.17 22.55
N ILE A 6 -30.55 6.62 21.77
CA ILE A 6 -29.11 6.90 21.92
C ILE A 6 -28.64 7.85 20.83
N ALA A 7 -28.98 7.53 19.58
CA ALA A 7 -28.42 8.18 18.41
C ALA A 7 -29.25 7.87 17.17
N LYS A 8 -29.06 8.72 16.16
CA LYS A 8 -29.43 8.40 14.79
C LYS A 8 -28.26 7.74 14.08
N VAL A 9 -28.55 6.69 13.31
CA VAL A 9 -27.56 5.88 12.61
C VAL A 9 -27.99 5.61 11.18
N GLN A 10 -27.03 5.48 10.29
CA GLN A 10 -27.23 5.05 8.92
C GLN A 10 -26.48 3.74 8.70
N VAL A 11 -27.01 2.90 7.83
CA VAL A 11 -26.45 1.57 7.56
C VAL A 11 -25.60 1.66 6.30
N ILE A 12 -24.39 1.10 6.36
CA ILE A 12 -23.57 0.85 5.17
C ILE A 12 -24.31 -0.19 4.34
N HIS A 13 -24.78 0.22 3.17
CA HIS A 13 -25.56 -0.64 2.28
C HIS A 13 -24.68 -1.26 1.20
N ASP A 14 -23.63 -0.54 0.79
CA ASP A 14 -22.77 -0.92 -0.31
C ASP A 14 -21.38 -0.31 -0.14
N GLU A 15 -20.44 -0.64 -1.03
CA GLU A 15 -19.09 -0.11 -1.04
C GLU A 15 -18.68 0.26 -2.47
N TRP A 16 -17.90 1.34 -2.61
CA TRP A 16 -17.21 1.65 -3.84
C TRP A 16 -15.75 1.20 -3.73
N ILE A 17 -15.27 0.46 -4.73
CA ILE A 17 -13.89 -0.01 -4.77
C ILE A 17 -13.05 1.01 -5.54
N VAL A 18 -12.04 1.56 -4.88
CA VAL A 18 -10.99 2.34 -5.54
C VAL A 18 -9.70 1.53 -5.49
N LEU A 19 -9.22 1.10 -6.64
CA LEU A 19 -7.93 0.45 -6.79
C LEU A 19 -6.88 1.53 -7.08
N VAL A 20 -5.92 1.69 -6.19
CA VAL A 20 -4.78 2.57 -6.39
C VAL A 20 -3.54 1.72 -6.62
N TYR A 21 -2.78 1.99 -7.69
CA TYR A 21 -1.53 1.29 -7.95
C TYR A 21 -0.34 2.24 -8.10
N TYR A 22 0.83 1.75 -7.69
CA TYR A 22 2.14 2.33 -8.01
C TYR A 22 2.95 1.33 -8.82
N ASN A 23 3.51 1.79 -9.93
CA ASN A 23 4.41 0.98 -10.73
C ASN A 23 5.79 0.89 -10.05
N LEU A 24 6.19 -0.32 -9.65
CA LEU A 24 7.49 -0.58 -8.99
C LEU A 24 8.56 -1.08 -9.98
N THR A 25 8.26 -1.13 -11.28
CA THR A 25 9.19 -1.63 -12.31
C THR A 25 10.55 -0.93 -12.22
N ASN A 26 10.56 0.40 -12.09
CA ASN A 26 11.80 1.16 -12.00
C ASN A 26 12.59 0.85 -10.71
N TYR A 27 11.90 0.64 -9.58
CA TYR A 27 12.53 0.23 -8.32
C TYR A 27 13.23 -1.13 -8.45
N TRP A 28 12.56 -2.12 -9.06
CA TRP A 28 13.11 -3.45 -9.27
C TRP A 28 14.32 -3.42 -10.21
N GLN A 29 14.20 -2.74 -11.35
CA GLN A 29 15.30 -2.58 -12.31
C GLN A 29 16.49 -1.83 -11.72
N THR A 30 16.23 -0.84 -10.87
CA THR A 30 17.27 -0.06 -10.20
C THR A 30 18.06 -0.92 -9.23
N THR A 31 17.36 -1.70 -8.40
CA THR A 31 17.98 -2.63 -7.45
C THR A 31 18.96 -3.58 -8.18
N GLU A 32 18.54 -4.14 -9.31
CA GLU A 32 19.37 -5.03 -10.11
C GLU A 32 20.60 -4.32 -10.70
N LYS A 33 20.43 -3.11 -11.25
CA LYS A 33 21.54 -2.32 -11.80
C LYS A 33 22.57 -1.94 -10.74
N VAL A 34 22.11 -1.53 -9.56
CA VAL A 34 22.98 -1.18 -8.43
C VAL A 34 23.75 -2.42 -7.94
N GLN A 35 23.10 -3.58 -7.86
CA GLN A 35 23.79 -4.85 -7.54
C GLN A 35 24.93 -5.13 -8.53
N ARG A 36 24.67 -5.04 -9.84
CA ARG A 36 25.70 -5.27 -10.86
C ARG A 36 26.85 -4.26 -10.75
N PHE A 37 26.54 -3.01 -10.43
CA PHE A 37 27.55 -1.98 -10.21
C PHE A 37 28.43 -2.29 -9.00
N VAL A 38 27.83 -2.67 -7.87
CA VAL A 38 28.57 -3.09 -6.66
C VAL A 38 29.42 -4.33 -6.92
N ASP A 39 28.91 -5.31 -7.68
CA ASP A 39 29.66 -6.50 -8.07
C ASP A 39 30.87 -6.16 -8.96
N HIS A 40 30.74 -5.15 -9.82
CA HIS A 40 31.83 -4.62 -10.63
C HIS A 40 32.92 -3.98 -9.75
N LEU A 41 32.53 -3.13 -8.79
CA LEU A 41 33.45 -2.51 -7.83
C LEU A 41 34.22 -3.54 -7.01
N SER A 42 33.54 -4.56 -6.49
CA SER A 42 34.17 -5.64 -5.72
C SER A 42 35.22 -6.39 -6.54
N LYS A 43 34.91 -6.71 -7.81
CA LYS A 43 35.88 -7.34 -8.73
C LYS A 43 37.10 -6.47 -8.97
N GLN A 44 36.91 -5.16 -9.14
CA GLN A 44 38.00 -4.21 -9.34
C GLN A 44 38.87 -4.06 -8.08
N CYS A 45 38.26 -3.89 -6.90
CA CYS A 45 38.98 -3.87 -5.64
C CYS A 45 39.81 -5.15 -5.41
N GLY A 46 39.26 -6.32 -5.76
CA GLY A 46 39.97 -7.60 -5.68
C GLY A 46 41.24 -7.66 -6.54
N ARG A 47 41.25 -6.99 -7.70
CA ARG A 47 42.42 -6.90 -8.58
C ARG A 47 43.53 -6.00 -8.04
N LEU A 48 43.20 -4.97 -7.26
CA LEU A 48 44.18 -4.06 -6.66
C LEU A 48 44.90 -4.66 -5.45
N GLY A 49 44.27 -5.62 -4.75
CA GLY A 49 44.84 -6.22 -3.54
C GLY A 49 44.98 -5.25 -2.35
N VAL A 50 44.17 -4.18 -2.32
CA VAL A 50 44.22 -3.14 -1.27
C VAL A 50 43.12 -3.38 -0.23
N GLY A 51 43.50 -3.65 1.02
CA GLY A 51 42.57 -4.08 2.08
C GLY A 51 41.49 -3.05 2.49
N TYR A 52 41.69 -1.76 2.25
CA TYR A 52 40.65 -0.75 2.49
C TYR A 52 39.54 -0.80 1.42
N CYS A 53 39.92 -1.05 0.16
CA CYS A 53 38.99 -1.17 -0.97
C CYS A 53 38.01 -2.35 -0.77
N SER A 54 38.54 -3.48 -0.28
CA SER A 54 37.71 -4.65 0.02
C SER A 54 36.71 -4.36 1.13
N GLN A 55 37.10 -3.67 2.22
CA GLN A 55 36.17 -3.33 3.31
C GLN A 55 34.98 -2.49 2.84
N VAL A 56 35.22 -1.49 1.98
CA VAL A 56 34.16 -0.64 1.43
C VAL A 56 33.23 -1.45 0.53
N THR A 57 33.79 -2.25 -0.38
CA THR A 57 32.98 -3.06 -1.30
C THR A 57 32.22 -4.20 -0.61
N ASP A 58 32.79 -4.81 0.42
CA ASP A 58 32.12 -5.79 1.28
C ASP A 58 30.92 -5.17 2.01
N HIS A 59 31.07 -3.93 2.50
CA HIS A 59 29.97 -3.18 3.10
C HIS A 59 28.86 -2.91 2.08
N LEU A 60 29.20 -2.39 0.89
CA LEU A 60 28.21 -2.13 -0.17
C LEU A 60 27.47 -3.40 -0.58
N GLN A 61 28.18 -4.53 -0.70
CA GLN A 61 27.61 -5.84 -1.01
C GLN A 61 26.63 -6.30 0.07
N HIS A 62 27.00 -6.13 1.34
CA HIS A 62 26.11 -6.46 2.45
C HIS A 62 24.82 -5.64 2.39
N GLU A 63 24.92 -4.34 2.16
CA GLU A 63 23.76 -3.44 2.13
C GLU A 63 22.80 -3.73 0.98
N ILE A 64 23.31 -3.97 -0.24
CA ILE A 64 22.44 -4.32 -1.37
C ILE A 64 21.81 -5.71 -1.20
N LYS A 65 22.51 -6.64 -0.54
CA LYS A 65 21.97 -7.96 -0.19
C LYS A 65 20.82 -7.84 0.81
N MET A 66 20.97 -7.02 1.85
CA MET A 66 19.90 -6.74 2.82
C MET A 66 18.65 -6.18 2.14
N ILE A 67 18.82 -5.26 1.17
CA ILE A 67 17.72 -4.75 0.37
C ILE A 67 17.02 -5.88 -0.40
N SER A 68 17.78 -6.77 -1.04
CA SER A 68 17.23 -7.92 -1.79
C SER A 68 16.47 -8.90 -0.88
N GLU A 69 17.01 -9.21 0.30
CA GLU A 69 16.36 -10.09 1.28
C GLU A 69 15.05 -9.49 1.80
N ASN A 70 15.04 -8.19 2.13
CA ASN A 70 13.84 -7.48 2.53
C ASN A 70 12.80 -7.38 1.40
N ASN A 71 13.25 -7.26 0.14
CA ASN A 71 12.36 -7.27 -1.02
C ASN A 71 11.65 -8.62 -1.19
N MET A 72 12.35 -9.72 -0.94
CA MET A 72 11.72 -11.03 -0.91
C MET A 72 10.62 -11.10 0.15
N MET A 73 10.84 -10.49 1.33
CA MET A 73 9.82 -10.39 2.38
C MET A 73 8.57 -9.64 1.89
N LEU A 74 8.73 -8.52 1.19
CA LEU A 74 7.63 -7.73 0.61
C LEU A 74 6.81 -8.51 -0.44
N LEU A 75 7.46 -9.43 -1.16
CA LEU A 75 6.83 -10.26 -2.20
C LEU A 75 6.22 -11.55 -1.65
N THR A 76 6.60 -11.99 -0.44
CA THR A 76 6.08 -13.22 0.14
C THR A 76 4.60 -13.13 0.49
N ASP A 77 3.85 -14.16 0.12
CA ASP A 77 2.45 -14.28 0.50
C ASP A 77 2.30 -14.58 2.00
N HIS A 78 1.88 -13.58 2.77
CA HIS A 78 1.58 -13.73 4.20
C HIS A 78 0.35 -14.63 4.48
N SER A 79 -0.33 -15.16 3.46
CA SER A 79 -1.54 -16.00 3.61
C SER A 79 -1.29 -17.44 4.06
N SER A 80 -0.04 -17.94 4.05
CA SER A 80 0.26 -19.37 4.27
C SER A 80 0.25 -19.87 5.72
N ARG A 81 -0.22 -19.08 6.69
CA ARG A 81 -0.37 -19.54 8.08
C ARG A 81 -1.52 -20.56 8.20
N LYS A 82 -1.22 -21.85 8.00
CA LYS A 82 -2.13 -22.98 8.30
C LYS A 82 -2.65 -22.88 9.74
N LYS A 83 -3.96 -22.67 9.90
CA LYS A 83 -4.62 -22.69 11.22
C LYS A 83 -4.67 -24.13 11.76
N ARG A 84 -4.18 -24.32 12.99
CA ARG A 84 -4.67 -25.36 13.91
C ARG A 84 -5.94 -24.82 14.57
N GLY A 85 -7.09 -25.45 14.39
CA GLY A 85 -8.31 -25.17 15.16
C GLY A 85 -9.60 -25.17 14.34
N TYR A 86 -10.45 -26.17 14.59
CA TYR A 86 -11.78 -26.35 14.01
C TYR A 86 -12.81 -25.39 14.62
N ILE A 87 -13.23 -24.34 13.89
CA ILE A 87 -14.58 -23.74 13.98
C ILE A 87 -14.96 -23.21 12.58
N ASN A 88 -15.69 -24.01 11.80
CA ASN A 88 -16.13 -23.73 10.43
C ASN A 88 -17.46 -22.93 10.38
N GLY A 89 -17.51 -21.73 10.96
CA GLY A 89 -18.73 -20.90 10.97
C GLY A 89 -18.56 -19.42 10.63
N VAL A 90 -17.34 -18.88 10.73
CA VAL A 90 -17.03 -17.45 10.46
C VAL A 90 -15.70 -17.38 9.69
N GLY A 91 -15.60 -18.19 8.63
CA GLY A 91 -14.34 -18.54 7.98
C GLY A 91 -13.86 -17.60 6.87
N SER A 92 -14.68 -16.67 6.38
CA SER A 92 -14.28 -15.72 5.32
C SER A 92 -13.81 -14.36 5.87
N LEU A 93 -14.41 -13.88 6.96
CA LEU A 93 -14.14 -12.54 7.52
C LEU A 93 -12.70 -12.36 8.03
N ALA A 94 -12.03 -13.44 8.43
CA ALA A 94 -10.65 -13.38 8.92
C ALA A 94 -9.59 -13.22 7.82
N ARG A 95 -9.92 -13.43 6.52
CA ARG A 95 -9.03 -13.08 5.40
C ARG A 95 -9.07 -11.59 5.10
N THR A 96 -10.23 -10.97 5.33
CA THR A 96 -10.48 -9.53 5.20
C THR A 96 -9.82 -8.73 6.33
N LEU A 97 -9.85 -9.18 7.59
CA LEU A 97 -9.39 -8.35 8.71
C LEU A 97 -7.90 -7.95 8.76
N PHE A 98 -7.05 -8.50 7.89
CA PHE A 98 -5.60 -8.22 7.91
C PHE A 98 -5.08 -7.42 6.73
N GLY A 99 -5.95 -6.83 5.89
CA GLY A 99 -5.51 -5.90 4.85
C GLY A 99 -4.59 -6.51 3.78
N VAL A 100 -4.64 -7.82 3.55
CA VAL A 100 -3.86 -8.51 2.50
C VAL A 100 -4.76 -8.82 1.31
N LEU A 101 -4.37 -8.37 0.11
CA LEU A 101 -5.05 -8.72 -1.14
C LEU A 101 -4.72 -10.17 -1.55
N ASP A 102 -5.71 -10.96 -1.96
CA ASP A 102 -5.51 -12.33 -2.46
C ASP A 102 -4.79 -12.34 -3.82
N GLN A 103 -4.00 -13.38 -4.10
CA GLN A 103 -3.18 -13.47 -5.32
C GLN A 103 -4.02 -13.45 -6.59
N ASN A 104 -5.15 -14.18 -6.63
CA ASN A 104 -6.00 -14.21 -7.82
C ASN A 104 -6.62 -12.84 -8.12
N PHE A 105 -6.90 -12.07 -7.07
CA PHE A 105 -7.38 -10.70 -7.20
C PHE A 105 -6.27 -9.78 -7.71
N ALA A 106 -5.04 -9.92 -7.22
CA ALA A 106 -3.89 -9.15 -7.70
C ALA A 106 -3.60 -9.39 -9.19
N ASP A 107 -3.66 -10.64 -9.63
CA ASP A 107 -3.39 -11.01 -11.02
C ASP A 107 -4.46 -10.43 -11.95
N LYS A 108 -5.75 -10.55 -11.57
CA LYS A 108 -6.85 -9.91 -12.29
C LYS A 108 -6.64 -8.40 -12.42
N TYR A 109 -6.22 -7.72 -11.35
CA TYR A 109 -6.01 -6.29 -11.41
C TYR A 109 -4.80 -5.88 -12.25
N ALA A 110 -3.74 -6.69 -12.27
CA ALA A 110 -2.63 -6.46 -13.19
C ALA A 110 -3.10 -6.54 -14.65
N GLU A 111 -4.00 -7.48 -14.99
CA GLU A 111 -4.64 -7.53 -16.31
C GLU A 111 -5.54 -6.32 -16.57
N ASP A 112 -6.34 -5.90 -15.58
CA ASP A 112 -7.22 -4.73 -15.71
C ASP A 112 -6.43 -3.43 -15.93
N ILE A 113 -5.30 -3.25 -15.25
CA ILE A 113 -4.37 -2.15 -15.47
C ILE A 113 -3.82 -2.17 -16.91
N GLN A 114 -3.40 -3.34 -17.41
CA GLN A 114 -2.92 -3.47 -18.79
C GLN A 114 -4.01 -3.14 -19.81
N LYS A 115 -5.25 -3.59 -19.58
CA LYS A 115 -6.39 -3.29 -20.46
C LYS A 115 -6.71 -1.80 -20.48
N LEU A 116 -6.67 -1.12 -19.33
CA LEU A 116 -6.86 0.33 -19.26
C LEU A 116 -5.81 1.11 -20.04
N GLN A 117 -4.54 0.67 -20.01
CA GLN A 117 -3.48 1.29 -20.81
C GLN A 117 -3.70 1.15 -22.32
N MET A 118 -4.50 0.17 -22.76
CA MET A 118 -4.77 -0.11 -24.17
C MET A 118 -6.15 0.38 -24.64
N ASN A 119 -7.08 0.64 -23.73
CA ASN A 119 -8.47 0.98 -24.04
C ASN A 119 -9.14 1.83 -22.95
N ASP A 120 -9.34 3.11 -23.25
CA ASP A 120 -10.00 4.07 -22.36
C ASP A 120 -11.48 3.71 -22.06
N ASP A 121 -12.18 3.04 -22.99
CA ASP A 121 -13.59 2.65 -22.80
C ASP A 121 -13.76 1.57 -21.72
N TYR A 122 -12.70 0.82 -21.40
CA TYR A 122 -12.73 -0.19 -20.33
C TYR A 122 -12.94 0.44 -18.94
N GLN A 123 -12.56 1.70 -18.76
CA GLN A 123 -12.82 2.44 -17.52
C GLN A 123 -14.34 2.57 -17.25
N VAL A 124 -15.15 2.76 -18.29
CA VAL A 124 -16.61 2.85 -18.16
C VAL A 124 -17.20 1.53 -17.68
N GLU A 125 -16.67 0.40 -18.13
CA GLU A 125 -17.09 -0.92 -17.66
C GLU A 125 -16.77 -1.12 -16.18
N LEU A 126 -15.57 -0.74 -15.74
CA LEU A 126 -15.17 -0.81 -14.34
C LEU A 126 -16.05 0.10 -13.46
N MET A 127 -16.35 1.31 -13.91
CA MET A 127 -17.22 2.23 -13.18
C MET A 127 -18.65 1.70 -13.01
N ARG A 128 -19.18 0.97 -14.01
CA ARG A 128 -20.48 0.28 -13.88
C ARG A 128 -20.46 -0.78 -12.78
N ASN A 129 -19.31 -1.40 -12.54
CA ASN A 129 -19.07 -2.36 -11.46
C ASN A 129 -18.54 -1.69 -10.18
N GLN A 130 -18.78 -0.38 -10.00
CA GLN A 130 -18.38 0.39 -8.81
C GLN A 130 -16.87 0.29 -8.50
N THR A 131 -16.06 0.15 -9.54
CA THR A 131 -14.62 0.04 -9.46
C THR A 131 -13.97 1.19 -10.20
N LEU A 132 -13.03 1.86 -9.55
CA LEU A 132 -12.20 2.89 -10.16
C LEU A 132 -10.74 2.51 -9.99
N ILE A 133 -9.99 2.42 -11.09
CA ILE A 133 -8.55 2.14 -11.07
C ILE A 133 -7.78 3.44 -11.31
N ILE A 134 -6.77 3.70 -10.48
CA ILE A 134 -6.01 4.94 -10.46
C ILE A 134 -4.52 4.62 -10.34
N GLU A 135 -3.72 5.16 -11.26
CA GLU A 135 -2.28 5.25 -11.05
C GLU A 135 -1.98 6.39 -10.09
N ALA A 136 -1.41 6.09 -8.94
CA ALA A 136 -1.02 7.14 -8.02
C ALA A 136 0.36 7.69 -8.36
N GLU A 137 0.40 9.00 -8.58
CA GLU A 137 1.64 9.73 -8.75
C GLU A 137 2.22 10.08 -7.38
N ASN A 138 3.21 9.33 -6.91
CA ASN A 138 3.97 9.74 -5.72
C ASN A 138 5.15 10.64 -6.13
N SER A 139 5.09 11.91 -5.75
CA SER A 139 6.16 12.88 -6.06
C SER A 139 7.51 12.51 -5.44
N LEU A 140 7.52 11.82 -4.30
CA LEU A 140 8.76 11.32 -3.69
C LEU A 140 9.37 10.22 -4.54
N ILE A 141 8.61 9.17 -4.89
CA ILE A 141 9.10 8.08 -5.76
C ILE A 141 9.57 8.64 -7.10
N LYS A 142 8.81 9.55 -7.72
CA LYS A 142 9.20 10.22 -8.98
C LYS A 142 10.49 11.03 -8.84
N SER A 143 10.70 11.68 -7.70
CA SER A 143 11.94 12.44 -7.43
C SER A 143 13.14 11.50 -7.30
N HIS A 144 12.97 10.40 -6.57
CA HIS A 144 13.99 9.37 -6.43
C HIS A 144 14.33 8.73 -7.79
N GLU A 145 13.32 8.38 -8.60
CA GLU A 145 13.51 7.88 -9.96
C GLU A 145 14.33 8.83 -10.84
N LYS A 146 14.03 10.14 -10.81
CA LYS A 146 14.81 11.14 -11.55
C LYS A 146 16.26 11.19 -11.08
N PHE A 147 16.49 11.16 -9.77
CA PHE A 147 17.84 11.12 -9.20
C PHE A 147 18.60 9.89 -9.69
N ILE A 148 18.04 8.70 -9.50
CA ILE A 148 18.62 7.42 -9.93
C ILE A 148 18.93 7.42 -11.44
N ASN A 149 17.97 7.84 -12.27
CA ASN A 149 18.15 7.86 -13.73
C ASN A 149 19.29 8.79 -14.16
N SER A 150 19.48 9.92 -13.46
CA SER A 150 20.63 10.79 -13.72
C SER A 150 21.97 10.13 -13.36
N GLN A 151 22.00 9.29 -12.31
CA GLN A 151 23.20 8.61 -11.88
C GLN A 151 23.55 7.40 -12.76
N PHE A 152 22.59 6.79 -13.46
CA PHE A 152 22.87 5.64 -14.33
C PHE A 152 23.77 5.98 -15.53
N GLN A 153 23.69 7.20 -16.05
CA GLN A 153 24.62 7.64 -17.08
C GLN A 153 26.05 7.65 -16.54
N THR A 154 26.23 8.12 -15.31
CA THR A 154 27.50 8.12 -14.61
C THR A 154 27.99 6.70 -14.31
N ILE A 155 27.12 5.79 -13.88
CA ILE A 155 27.48 4.37 -13.65
C ILE A 155 28.00 3.71 -14.93
N ASN A 156 27.29 3.88 -16.05
CA ASN A 156 27.70 3.28 -17.32
C ASN A 156 29.05 3.83 -17.79
N LYS A 157 29.29 5.13 -17.54
CA LYS A 157 30.58 5.76 -17.81
C LYS A 157 31.68 5.13 -16.96
N TYR A 158 31.46 5.04 -15.65
CA TYR A 158 32.38 4.43 -14.69
C TYR A 158 32.76 3.00 -15.08
N ILE A 159 31.77 2.13 -15.33
CA ILE A 159 32.01 0.74 -15.73
C ILE A 159 32.91 0.63 -16.98
N ASN A 160 32.73 1.53 -17.96
CA ASN A 160 33.49 1.49 -19.21
C ASN A 160 34.90 2.09 -19.08
N GLU A 161 35.04 3.17 -18.30
CA GLU A 161 36.32 3.89 -18.14
C GLU A 161 37.28 3.15 -17.21
N THR A 162 36.81 2.65 -16.06
CA THR A 162 37.69 1.94 -15.12
C THR A 162 38.20 0.60 -15.65
N GLU A 163 37.44 -0.10 -16.50
CA GLU A 163 37.94 -1.34 -17.12
C GLU A 163 39.15 -1.09 -18.02
N SER A 164 39.17 0.04 -18.74
CA SER A 164 40.31 0.49 -19.54
C SER A 164 41.50 0.84 -18.65
N ASP A 165 41.27 1.56 -17.55
CA ASP A 165 42.35 2.16 -16.76
C ASP A 165 43.05 1.13 -15.86
N PHE A 166 42.32 0.11 -15.40
CA PHE A 166 42.89 -1.05 -14.74
C PHE A 166 43.90 -1.83 -15.58
N SER A 167 43.71 -1.88 -16.91
CA SER A 167 44.62 -2.58 -17.82
C SER A 167 45.98 -1.89 -17.99
N LYS A 168 46.10 -0.63 -17.56
CA LYS A 168 47.27 0.25 -17.78
C LYS A 168 48.04 0.54 -16.49
N ILE A 169 47.69 -0.11 -15.37
CA ILE A 169 48.33 0.14 -14.08
C ILE A 169 49.77 -0.40 -14.08
N GLU A 170 50.73 0.48 -14.36
CA GLU A 170 52.16 0.14 -14.37
C GLU A 170 52.93 0.74 -13.17
N ASN A 171 52.37 1.73 -12.46
CA ASN A 171 53.06 2.39 -11.35
C ASN A 171 52.12 2.90 -10.24
N ARG A 172 52.71 3.33 -9.12
CA ARG A 172 52.02 3.76 -7.90
C ARG A 172 51.19 5.04 -8.06
N LEU A 173 51.53 5.91 -9.01
CA LEU A 173 50.81 7.15 -9.29
C LEU A 173 49.47 6.84 -9.99
N LEU A 174 49.49 5.90 -10.94
CA LEU A 174 48.29 5.37 -11.59
C LEU A 174 47.41 4.59 -10.60
N GLN A 175 47.99 3.82 -9.68
CA GLN A 175 47.23 3.16 -8.61
C GLN A 175 46.46 4.15 -7.74
N LEU A 176 47.05 5.30 -7.40
CA LEU A 176 46.36 6.35 -6.62
C LEU A 176 45.21 7.00 -7.41
N ALA A 177 45.37 7.20 -8.72
CA ALA A 177 44.31 7.73 -9.57
C ALA A 177 43.11 6.77 -9.63
N VAL A 178 43.37 5.49 -9.89
CA VAL A 178 42.34 4.43 -9.91
C VAL A 178 41.68 4.28 -8.54
N MET A 179 42.43 4.42 -7.44
CA MET A 179 41.85 4.37 -6.09
C MET A 179 40.91 5.56 -5.81
N ASN A 180 41.27 6.76 -6.27
CA ASN A 180 40.38 7.92 -6.14
C ASN A 180 39.10 7.76 -6.94
N GLU A 181 39.19 7.17 -8.14
CA GLU A 181 38.03 6.85 -8.97
C GLU A 181 37.12 5.82 -8.28
N LEU A 182 37.68 4.72 -7.79
CA LEU A 182 36.95 3.71 -7.01
C LEU A 182 36.28 4.28 -5.77
N ASN A 183 36.90 5.26 -5.09
CA ASN A 183 36.29 5.94 -3.96
C ASN A 183 35.07 6.76 -4.40
N ALA A 184 35.16 7.47 -5.54
CA ALA A 184 34.04 8.22 -6.10
C ALA A 184 32.90 7.27 -6.51
N GLU A 185 33.23 6.16 -7.18
CA GLU A 185 32.28 5.13 -7.56
C GLU A 185 31.60 4.47 -6.35
N SER A 186 32.38 4.16 -5.30
CA SER A 186 31.86 3.61 -4.05
C SER A 186 30.93 4.59 -3.34
N LEU A 187 31.23 5.89 -3.37
CA LEU A 187 30.33 6.94 -2.86
C LEU A 187 29.03 6.98 -3.66
N THR A 188 29.10 6.94 -4.99
CA THR A 188 27.91 6.85 -5.84
C THR A 188 27.08 5.62 -5.52
N ALA A 189 27.70 4.43 -5.40
CA ALA A 189 27.01 3.21 -5.00
C ALA A 189 26.30 3.37 -3.64
N ASN A 190 26.97 3.97 -2.65
CA ASN A 190 26.38 4.20 -1.33
C ASN A 190 25.16 5.13 -1.38
N LEU A 191 25.21 6.20 -2.19
CA LEU A 191 24.06 7.10 -2.38
C LEU A 191 22.86 6.40 -3.01
N LEU A 192 23.11 5.53 -4.01
CA LEU A 192 22.06 4.76 -4.67
C LEU A 192 21.45 3.70 -3.73
N ILE A 193 22.28 3.05 -2.91
CA ILE A 193 21.83 2.11 -1.89
C ILE A 193 20.99 2.83 -0.83
N ALA A 194 21.41 4.01 -0.36
CA ALA A 194 20.65 4.81 0.59
C ALA A 194 19.27 5.22 0.04
N ASP A 195 19.21 5.60 -1.24
CA ASP A 195 17.96 5.90 -1.94
C ASP A 195 17.04 4.67 -2.01
N LEU A 196 17.58 3.51 -2.41
CA LEU A 196 16.83 2.24 -2.46
C LEU A 196 16.30 1.83 -1.08
N LYS A 197 17.07 2.05 0.00
CA LYS A 197 16.62 1.81 1.38
C LYS A 197 15.46 2.72 1.75
N GLN A 198 15.53 4.00 1.42
CA GLN A 198 14.45 4.95 1.70
C GLN A 198 13.16 4.54 0.98
N GLN A 199 13.25 4.12 -0.29
CA GLN A 199 12.11 3.59 -1.04
C GLN A 199 11.56 2.30 -0.40
N GLN A 200 12.43 1.36 -0.01
CA GLN A 200 12.01 0.12 0.66
C GLN A 200 11.32 0.38 2.00
N GLU A 201 11.83 1.32 2.79
CA GLU A 201 11.23 1.72 4.07
C GLU A 201 9.83 2.31 3.86
N MET A 202 9.66 3.15 2.83
CA MET A 202 8.36 3.68 2.46
C MET A 202 7.36 2.57 2.07
N LEU A 203 7.78 1.60 1.24
CA LEU A 203 6.94 0.45 0.88
C LEU A 203 6.54 -0.39 2.10
N THR A 204 7.51 -0.65 2.99
CA THR A 204 7.30 -1.44 4.21
C THR A 204 6.37 -0.75 5.19
N ASN A 205 6.56 0.56 5.39
CA ASN A 205 5.73 1.36 6.28
C ASN A 205 4.28 1.40 5.79
N ALA A 206 4.09 1.66 4.50
CA ALA A 206 2.76 1.69 3.92
C ALA A 206 2.05 0.32 3.99
N LEU A 207 2.76 -0.79 3.73
CA LEU A 207 2.20 -2.12 3.92
C LEU A 207 1.83 -2.35 5.40
N THR A 208 2.71 -1.95 6.32
CA THR A 208 2.48 -2.08 7.78
C THR A 208 1.29 -1.25 8.24
N ASP A 209 1.10 -0.05 7.72
CA ASP A 209 -0.05 0.80 8.03
C ASP A 209 -1.35 0.16 7.55
N VAL A 210 -1.36 -0.42 6.34
CA VAL A 210 -2.52 -1.17 5.83
C VAL A 210 -2.81 -2.42 6.68
N LEU A 211 -1.77 -3.15 7.11
CA LEU A 211 -1.95 -4.27 8.06
C LEU A 211 -2.56 -3.82 9.40
N ARG A 212 -2.37 -2.56 9.79
CA ARG A 212 -2.99 -1.94 10.96
C ARG A 212 -4.39 -1.36 10.68
N GLY A 213 -4.88 -1.46 9.44
CA GLY A 213 -6.16 -0.94 9.01
C GLY A 213 -6.15 0.56 8.68
N HIS A 214 -4.98 1.16 8.45
CA HIS A 214 -4.84 2.57 8.09
C HIS A 214 -4.27 2.72 6.68
N LEU A 215 -4.76 3.72 5.94
CA LEU A 215 -4.19 4.11 4.66
C LEU A 215 -3.03 5.10 4.88
N ASP A 216 -1.83 4.80 4.36
CA ASP A 216 -0.73 5.77 4.37
C ASP A 216 -1.05 6.94 3.45
N MET A 217 -1.34 8.10 4.05
CA MET A 217 -1.73 9.32 3.34
C MET A 217 -0.60 9.92 2.50
N ARG A 218 0.66 9.49 2.69
CA ARG A 218 1.79 9.92 1.85
C ARG A 218 1.77 9.25 0.48
N LEU A 219 1.12 8.09 0.39
CA LEU A 219 0.87 7.42 -0.87
C LEU A 219 -0.33 8.06 -1.55
N PHE A 220 -1.49 8.07 -0.89
CA PHE A 220 -2.71 8.60 -1.48
C PHE A 220 -3.26 9.78 -0.67
N THR A 221 -2.98 10.99 -1.17
CA THR A 221 -3.25 12.22 -0.43
C THR A 221 -4.75 12.51 -0.32
N PRO A 222 -5.20 13.22 0.74
CA PRO A 222 -6.60 13.61 0.88
C PRO A 222 -7.16 14.41 -0.31
N SER A 223 -6.34 15.26 -0.94
CA SER A 223 -6.75 16.01 -2.13
C SER A 223 -7.05 15.07 -3.29
N GLN A 224 -6.17 14.09 -3.56
CA GLN A 224 -6.41 13.09 -4.60
C GLN A 224 -7.68 12.28 -4.30
N LEU A 225 -7.88 11.84 -3.05
CA LEU A 225 -9.10 11.12 -2.70
C LEU A 225 -10.36 11.97 -2.93
N ILE A 226 -10.35 13.24 -2.49
CA ILE A 226 -11.49 14.15 -2.67
C ILE A 226 -11.85 14.31 -4.14
N ASP A 227 -10.85 14.54 -5.00
CA ASP A 227 -11.07 14.73 -6.43
C ASP A 227 -11.71 13.48 -7.04
N GLN A 228 -11.19 12.30 -6.71
CA GLN A 228 -11.70 11.03 -7.22
C GLN A 228 -13.12 10.72 -6.70
N LEU A 229 -13.37 10.96 -5.42
CA LEU A 229 -14.70 10.81 -4.82
C LEU A 229 -15.72 11.78 -5.39
N SER A 230 -15.29 13.00 -5.77
CA SER A 230 -16.17 13.96 -6.41
C SER A 230 -16.68 13.46 -7.77
N HIS A 231 -15.81 12.80 -8.55
CA HIS A 231 -16.21 12.14 -9.80
C HIS A 231 -17.17 10.97 -9.55
N ILE A 232 -16.86 10.11 -8.57
CA ILE A 232 -17.72 8.97 -8.20
C ILE A 232 -19.12 9.46 -7.78
N SER A 233 -19.21 10.54 -6.99
CA SER A 233 -20.48 11.07 -6.48
C SER A 233 -21.50 11.36 -7.59
N SER A 234 -21.03 11.76 -8.78
CA SER A 234 -21.87 12.06 -9.93
C SER A 234 -22.50 10.81 -10.59
N THR A 235 -21.94 9.64 -10.30
CA THR A 235 -22.33 8.35 -10.89
C THR A 235 -23.06 7.43 -9.92
N LEU A 236 -23.11 7.79 -8.63
CA LEU A 236 -23.80 6.99 -7.62
C LEU A 236 -25.31 6.89 -7.91
N GLN A 237 -25.88 5.73 -7.58
CA GLN A 237 -27.32 5.54 -7.64
C GLN A 237 -28.02 6.51 -6.67
N LYS A 238 -29.22 6.99 -7.03
CA LYS A 238 -29.96 8.04 -6.30
C LYS A 238 -30.21 7.81 -4.80
N ARG A 239 -29.97 6.61 -4.27
CA ARG A 239 -30.21 6.23 -2.86
C ARG A 239 -28.93 5.91 -2.08
N LEU A 240 -27.77 6.05 -2.71
CA LEU A 240 -26.47 5.79 -2.10
C LEU A 240 -25.69 7.09 -2.01
N SER A 241 -25.08 7.33 -0.85
CA SER A 241 -24.23 8.49 -0.61
C SER A 241 -23.03 8.11 0.25
N PHE A 242 -22.00 8.96 0.28
CA PHE A 242 -20.90 8.77 1.21
C PHE A 242 -21.35 9.09 2.65
N PRO A 243 -20.75 8.48 3.69
CA PRO A 243 -21.10 8.69 5.10
C PRO A 243 -20.62 10.05 5.65
N VAL A 244 -20.40 11.03 4.79
CA VAL A 244 -19.98 12.39 5.12
C VAL A 244 -20.73 13.40 4.25
N LYS A 245 -21.09 14.53 4.84
CA LYS A 245 -21.90 15.56 4.14
C LYS A 245 -21.03 16.42 3.22
N ASP A 246 -19.84 16.79 3.68
CA ASP A 246 -18.91 17.62 2.94
C ASP A 246 -17.55 16.92 2.87
N LEU A 247 -17.25 16.34 1.71
CA LEU A 247 -15.98 15.64 1.47
C LEU A 247 -14.77 16.51 1.76
N ARG A 248 -14.83 17.84 1.60
CA ARG A 248 -13.66 18.72 1.84
C ARG A 248 -13.42 18.98 3.31
N LYS A 249 -14.49 19.01 4.13
CA LYS A 249 -14.39 19.26 5.59
C LYS A 249 -14.19 17.97 6.38
N ASP A 250 -14.86 16.91 5.97
CA ASP A 250 -15.01 15.69 6.76
C ASP A 250 -14.21 14.50 6.20
N ILE A 251 -13.29 14.72 5.25
CA ILE A 251 -12.50 13.65 4.63
C ILE A 251 -11.81 12.74 5.66
N ASN A 252 -11.32 13.32 6.75
CA ASN A 252 -10.64 12.58 7.82
C ASN A 252 -11.56 11.58 8.53
N ASN A 253 -12.87 11.86 8.59
CA ASN A 253 -13.84 10.92 9.14
C ASN A 253 -14.10 9.79 8.14
N LEU A 254 -14.16 10.10 6.84
CA LEU A 254 -14.28 9.09 5.80
C LEU A 254 -13.06 8.17 5.77
N TYR A 255 -11.83 8.70 5.85
CA TYR A 255 -10.59 7.89 5.91
C TYR A 255 -10.60 6.84 7.02
N LYS A 256 -11.21 7.12 8.18
CA LYS A 256 -11.34 6.17 9.29
C LYS A 256 -12.32 5.02 9.01
N LEU A 257 -13.24 5.23 8.08
CA LEU A 257 -14.26 4.26 7.67
C LEU A 257 -13.83 3.47 6.44
N ILE A 258 -12.83 3.94 5.69
CA ILE A 258 -12.27 3.22 4.55
C ILE A 258 -11.52 2.00 5.06
N TYR A 259 -11.88 0.86 4.54
CA TYR A 259 -11.14 -0.38 4.74
C TYR A 259 -10.18 -0.59 3.57
N VAL A 260 -8.93 -0.98 3.83
CA VAL A 260 -7.89 -1.08 2.79
C VAL A 260 -7.26 -2.47 2.81
N LYS A 261 -7.03 -3.00 1.61
CA LYS A 261 -6.13 -4.13 1.37
C LYS A 261 -4.94 -3.68 0.55
N ALA A 262 -3.79 -4.31 0.75
CA ALA A 262 -2.62 -4.07 -0.06
C ALA A 262 -1.91 -5.36 -0.46
N ARG A 263 -1.18 -5.30 -1.57
CA ARG A 263 -0.22 -6.33 -1.99
C ARG A 263 0.88 -5.71 -2.84
N ILE A 264 2.08 -6.26 -2.72
CA ILE A 264 3.23 -5.88 -3.55
C ILE A 264 3.52 -7.01 -4.54
N THR A 265 3.66 -6.61 -5.80
CA THR A 265 4.06 -7.45 -6.94
C THR A 265 5.05 -6.62 -7.79
N ASN A 266 4.90 -6.61 -9.12
CA ASN A 266 5.46 -5.53 -9.97
C ASN A 266 4.78 -4.17 -9.71
N TYR A 267 3.62 -4.20 -9.05
CA TYR A 267 2.90 -3.02 -8.60
C TYR A 267 2.72 -3.07 -7.08
N MET A 268 2.72 -1.91 -6.43
CA MET A 268 2.13 -1.76 -5.12
C MET A 268 0.64 -1.47 -5.31
N LEU A 269 -0.21 -2.43 -4.97
CA LEU A 269 -1.65 -2.35 -5.15
C LEU A 269 -2.33 -2.04 -3.82
N PHE A 270 -3.29 -1.12 -3.83
CA PHE A 270 -4.19 -0.82 -2.74
C PHE A 270 -5.63 -0.94 -3.22
N GLU A 271 -6.43 -1.77 -2.55
CA GLU A 271 -7.87 -1.87 -2.76
C GLU A 271 -8.56 -1.16 -1.60
N LEU A 272 -9.07 0.05 -1.87
CA LEU A 272 -9.80 0.87 -0.92
C LEU A 272 -11.29 0.57 -1.04
N HIS A 273 -11.89 0.13 0.06
CA HIS A 273 -13.32 -0.05 0.20
C HIS A 273 -13.92 1.19 0.83
N ILE A 274 -14.61 1.98 0.02
CA ILE A 274 -15.22 3.23 0.45
C ILE A 274 -16.69 2.94 0.77
N PRO A 275 -17.11 3.06 2.04
CA PRO A 275 -18.47 2.74 2.42
C PRO A 275 -19.46 3.71 1.78
N LEU A 276 -20.59 3.14 1.32
CA LEU A 276 -21.76 3.87 0.85
C LEU A 276 -22.92 3.58 1.79
N ILE A 277 -23.58 4.65 2.23
CA ILE A 277 -24.75 4.58 3.10
C ILE A 277 -26.01 4.79 2.29
N SER A 278 -27.09 4.15 2.74
CA SER A 278 -28.43 4.46 2.25
C SER A 278 -28.94 5.78 2.84
N ASP A 279 -29.85 6.45 2.13
CA ASP A 279 -30.57 7.61 2.68
C ASP A 279 -31.47 7.29 3.88
N ASP A 280 -31.69 6.00 4.16
CA ASP A 280 -32.48 5.56 5.32
C ASP A 280 -31.75 5.89 6.64
N GLU A 281 -32.36 6.76 7.44
CA GLU A 281 -31.95 7.07 8.80
C GLU A 281 -32.72 6.20 9.80
N TYR A 282 -32.00 5.59 10.73
CA TYR A 282 -32.56 4.76 11.79
C TYR A 282 -32.31 5.42 13.13
N VAL A 283 -33.26 5.26 14.06
CA VAL A 283 -33.06 5.63 15.45
C VAL A 283 -32.61 4.40 16.22
N LEU A 284 -31.45 4.50 16.85
CA LEU A 284 -30.83 3.45 17.66
C LEU A 284 -31.30 3.61 19.12
N TYR A 285 -31.93 2.55 19.63
CA TYR A 285 -32.38 2.47 21.01
C TYR A 285 -31.55 1.48 21.81
N ARG A 286 -31.20 1.85 23.04
CA ARG A 286 -30.75 0.93 24.06
C ARG A 286 -31.97 0.24 24.66
N THR A 287 -31.98 -1.08 24.62
CA THR A 287 -33.06 -1.86 25.24
C THR A 287 -32.77 -1.99 26.73
N ILE A 288 -33.66 -1.54 27.61
CA ILE A 288 -33.48 -1.63 29.07
C ILE A 288 -34.59 -2.53 29.64
N PRO A 289 -34.23 -3.65 30.29
CA PRO A 289 -35.22 -4.55 30.85
C PRO A 289 -35.73 -3.93 32.15
N VAL A 290 -36.99 -3.50 32.14
CA VAL A 290 -37.66 -2.98 33.34
C VAL A 290 -38.31 -4.15 34.05
N PRO A 291 -37.92 -4.46 35.31
CA PRO A 291 -38.55 -5.53 36.06
C PRO A 291 -40.01 -5.19 36.38
N MET A 292 -40.89 -6.18 36.29
CA MET A 292 -42.31 -6.04 36.60
C MET A 292 -42.67 -6.95 37.77
N LYS A 293 -43.49 -6.44 38.70
CA LYS A 293 -44.06 -7.26 39.78
C LYS A 293 -45.41 -7.82 39.35
N ILE A 294 -45.56 -9.13 39.47
CA ILE A 294 -46.86 -9.82 39.34
C ILE A 294 -47.07 -10.59 40.64
N GLY A 295 -47.97 -10.12 41.49
CA GLY A 295 -48.13 -10.62 42.85
C GLY A 295 -46.87 -10.41 43.70
N GLN A 296 -46.34 -11.48 44.29
CA GLN A 296 -45.07 -11.47 45.04
C GLN A 296 -43.83 -11.74 44.17
N SER A 297 -44.00 -12.09 42.90
CA SER A 297 -42.90 -12.45 42.00
C SER A 297 -42.45 -11.24 41.17
N GLN A 298 -41.13 -11.13 40.97
CA GLN A 298 -40.52 -10.15 40.07
C GLN A 298 -40.07 -10.86 38.79
N LEU A 299 -40.58 -10.39 37.66
CA LEU A 299 -40.24 -10.90 36.34
C LEU A 299 -39.41 -9.87 35.59
N THR A 300 -38.32 -10.31 34.98
CA THR A 300 -37.48 -9.47 34.13
C THR A 300 -37.36 -10.12 32.77
N ILE A 301 -37.63 -9.35 31.71
CA ILE A 301 -37.49 -9.86 30.35
C ILE A 301 -36.00 -9.96 30.02
N ARG A 302 -35.56 -11.16 29.62
CA ARG A 302 -34.19 -11.38 29.10
C ARG A 302 -34.13 -10.91 27.66
N ARG A 303 -33.19 -10.01 27.38
CA ARG A 303 -32.98 -9.43 26.04
C ARG A 303 -32.07 -10.34 25.22
N SER A 304 -32.38 -10.52 23.93
CA SER A 304 -31.53 -11.23 22.97
C SER A 304 -30.43 -10.34 22.39
N MET A 305 -30.65 -9.02 22.35
CA MET A 305 -29.70 -8.01 21.88
C MET A 305 -29.80 -6.75 22.75
N ASP A 306 -28.69 -6.02 22.90
CA ASP A 306 -28.64 -4.80 23.73
C ASP A 306 -29.19 -3.56 23.01
N TYR A 307 -29.18 -3.57 21.68
CA TYR A 307 -29.58 -2.44 20.86
C TYR A 307 -30.59 -2.85 19.80
N ILE A 308 -31.46 -1.91 19.41
CA ILE A 308 -32.38 -2.05 18.29
C ILE A 308 -32.36 -0.77 17.46
N ALA A 309 -32.23 -0.90 16.14
CA ALA A 309 -32.34 0.21 15.21
C ALA A 309 -33.68 0.13 14.48
N THR A 310 -34.39 1.24 14.40
CA THR A 310 -35.74 1.28 13.78
C THR A 310 -35.86 2.49 12.86
N ASN A 311 -36.54 2.32 11.74
CA ASN A 311 -36.89 3.40 10.81
C ASN A 311 -38.42 3.48 10.75
N PHE A 312 -39.01 4.34 11.59
CA PHE A 312 -40.46 4.48 11.72
C PHE A 312 -41.11 5.23 10.54
N VAL A 313 -40.32 5.93 9.71
CA VAL A 313 -40.83 6.75 8.60
C VAL A 313 -41.31 5.89 7.43
N LYS A 314 -40.73 4.69 7.25
CA LYS A 314 -41.01 3.80 6.11
C LYS A 314 -42.22 2.87 6.29
N THR A 315 -42.78 2.79 7.50
CA THR A 315 -43.91 1.89 7.82
C THR A 315 -45.31 2.46 7.51
N LEU A 316 -45.40 3.63 6.86
CA LEU A 316 -46.67 4.32 6.56
C LEU A 316 -47.02 4.43 5.06
N THR A 317 -46.37 3.64 4.19
CA THR A 317 -46.68 3.56 2.75
C THR A 317 -46.78 2.11 2.31
#